data_AF-A0A1U7D5Y4-F1
#
_entry.id   AF-A0A1U7D5Y4-F1
#
_cell.length_a   1.000
_cell.length_b   1.000
_cell.length_c   1.000
_cell.angle_alpha   90.00
_cell.angle_beta   90.00
_cell.angle_gamma   90.00
#
_symmetry.space_group_name_H-M   'P 1'
#
loop_
_entity.id
_entity.type
_entity.pdbx_description
1 polymer ?
#
loop_
_entity_poly.entity_id
_entity_poly.type
_entity_poly.pdbx_seq_one_letter_code
_entity_poly.pdbx_strand_id
1 'polypeptide(L)'
;MSDKPTLTSTSGAPYPTNNTAQTAGRRGPVLMQDHQLLEKLAHQNRERIPERTVHAKGWGLQGHFKVTKDISRYTCASMFSEIGKTTEVLSRWSTVAGERGAADAERDVRGFALKFYTEDGNWDMVGNNTPIFFVRDAYKFPDFIHTQKRQPKTNMRSPEAMFDFWAGQPESVHQVTILMSDRGIPETPAHMNGYGSHTFSMWNKDGERHWVKFHFKTHQGHDWLSDAKAAEIIGQTRESYQEALWNMIEEGKYPKWTMYIQVMTEEQALETDFNPFDLTKIWPHGEYPLIEVGELVMDTFPENYFQLVENAAFNVNNVVPGIGFSPDKMLQARIFAYADAHRYRLGTHYEMLPANQPKNAKVKHYHKDGPMRFFTNDFGNPDAYYEPNQYDGPVADETVAEPPLRIDPEAVAARFEQVEEDVDYVQPRALYEKVMSDEERDRLHKNMAGGMAPCTDGVKERWLAVLKKVHPDYEAGVRRALETGDHGDPSLPVTDDTPIKAAE
;
A
#
# COMPACT_ATOMS: atom_id res chain seq x y z
N MET A 1 40.50 -6.82 -21.35
CA MET A 1 39.54 -5.74 -21.62
C MET A 1 38.27 -6.41 -22.09
N SER A 2 37.14 -6.25 -21.39
CA SER A 2 35.88 -6.78 -21.89
C SER A 2 35.47 -5.98 -23.14
N ASP A 3 35.03 -6.66 -24.20
CA ASP A 3 34.43 -5.99 -25.36
C ASP A 3 33.21 -5.20 -24.89
N LYS A 4 33.28 -3.86 -25.02
CA LYS A 4 32.19 -2.97 -24.62
C LYS A 4 31.11 -2.96 -25.71
N PRO A 5 29.81 -2.99 -25.36
CA PRO A 5 28.74 -2.86 -26.35
C PRO A 5 28.82 -1.53 -27.13
N THR A 6 28.41 -1.54 -28.40
CA THR A 6 28.33 -0.35 -29.24
C THR A 6 27.08 0.48 -28.89
N LEU A 7 27.25 1.79 -28.70
CA LEU A 7 26.12 2.71 -28.52
C LEU A 7 25.35 2.89 -29.84
N THR A 8 24.02 2.77 -29.79
CA THR A 8 23.14 2.90 -30.95
C THR A 8 21.99 3.88 -30.71
N SER A 9 21.37 4.34 -31.79
CA SER A 9 20.08 5.04 -31.76
C SER A 9 18.94 4.07 -31.51
N THR A 10 17.74 4.62 -31.35
CA THR A 10 16.49 3.85 -31.22
C THR A 10 16.20 3.01 -32.48
N SER A 11 16.70 3.44 -33.65
CA SER A 11 16.65 2.66 -34.90
C SER A 11 17.78 1.63 -35.04
N GLY A 12 18.68 1.51 -34.05
CA GLY A 12 19.80 0.58 -34.06
C GLY A 12 21.05 1.06 -34.81
N ALA A 13 21.10 2.32 -35.24
CA ALA A 13 22.27 2.87 -35.94
C ALA A 13 23.40 3.25 -34.96
N PRO A 14 24.67 2.89 -35.22
CA PRO A 14 25.76 3.18 -34.29
C PRO A 14 26.07 4.68 -34.19
N TYR A 15 26.45 5.13 -32.99
CA TYR A 15 26.90 6.50 -32.76
C TYR A 15 28.37 6.66 -33.19
N PRO A 16 28.73 7.69 -33.98
CA PRO A 16 30.12 7.99 -34.28
C PRO A 16 30.85 8.62 -33.09
N THR A 17 30.12 9.28 -32.17
CA THR A 17 30.62 9.88 -30.93
C THR A 17 29.46 10.13 -29.96
N ASN A 18 29.74 10.19 -28.66
CA ASN A 18 28.80 10.61 -27.61
C ASN A 18 29.34 11.79 -26.77
N ASN A 19 30.41 12.43 -27.26
CA ASN A 19 31.14 13.46 -26.51
C ASN A 19 30.84 14.88 -27.00
N THR A 20 30.47 15.04 -28.27
CA THR A 20 30.43 16.35 -28.93
C THR A 20 29.28 16.43 -29.93
N ALA A 21 28.55 17.54 -29.92
CA ALA A 21 27.51 17.84 -30.89
C ALA A 21 28.08 18.25 -32.27
N GLN A 22 27.28 18.10 -33.31
CA GLN A 22 27.59 18.59 -34.66
C GLN A 22 27.37 20.11 -34.73
N THR A 23 28.41 20.87 -35.11
CA THR A 23 28.37 22.35 -35.17
C THR A 23 28.81 22.91 -36.54
N ALA A 24 28.37 24.14 -36.86
CA ALA A 24 28.83 24.90 -38.03
C ALA A 24 30.27 25.46 -37.83
N GLY A 25 31.26 24.57 -37.78
CA GLY A 25 32.66 24.90 -37.46
C GLY A 25 32.97 24.82 -35.97
N ARG A 26 34.26 24.89 -35.61
CA ARG A 26 34.77 24.59 -34.24
C ARG A 26 34.16 25.45 -33.12
N ARG A 27 33.65 26.64 -33.45
CA ARG A 27 32.99 27.58 -32.50
C ARG A 27 31.62 28.05 -33.02
N GLY A 28 31.04 27.32 -33.96
CA GLY A 28 29.74 27.64 -34.54
C GLY A 28 28.57 27.07 -33.74
N PRO A 29 27.33 27.45 -34.08
CA PRO A 29 26.13 26.89 -33.46
C PRO A 29 25.96 25.40 -33.76
N VAL A 30 25.20 24.70 -32.90
CA VAL A 30 24.75 23.31 -33.09
C VAL A 30 23.79 23.24 -34.28
N LEU A 31 23.86 22.15 -35.05
CA LEU A 31 23.01 21.91 -36.20
C LEU A 31 21.79 21.05 -35.84
N MET A 32 20.62 21.41 -36.38
CA MET A 32 19.38 20.63 -36.22
C MET A 32 19.43 19.22 -36.82
N GLN A 33 20.40 18.94 -37.71
CA GLN A 33 20.59 17.61 -38.30
C GLN A 33 21.32 16.63 -37.38
N ASP A 34 21.78 17.05 -36.20
CA ASP A 34 22.34 16.16 -35.18
C ASP A 34 21.23 15.34 -34.49
N HIS A 35 20.62 14.43 -35.24
CA HIS A 35 19.47 13.65 -34.79
C HIS A 35 19.78 12.78 -33.56
N GLN A 36 21.03 12.34 -33.37
CA GLN A 36 21.44 11.54 -32.21
C GLN A 36 21.43 12.39 -30.92
N LEU A 37 21.91 13.64 -30.98
CA LEU A 37 21.75 14.58 -29.89
C LEU A 37 20.28 14.85 -29.59
N LEU A 38 19.48 15.15 -30.62
CA LEU A 38 18.06 15.48 -30.46
C LEU A 38 17.26 14.30 -29.88
N GLU A 39 17.50 13.08 -30.37
CA GLU A 39 16.88 11.85 -29.88
C GLU A 39 17.20 11.63 -28.39
N LYS A 40 18.49 11.71 -28.01
CA LYS A 40 18.93 11.54 -26.63
C LYS A 40 18.26 12.53 -25.67
N LEU A 41 18.21 13.82 -26.04
CA LEU A 41 17.54 14.85 -25.23
C LEU A 41 16.03 14.65 -25.18
N ALA A 42 15.41 14.22 -26.29
CA ALA A 42 13.98 13.96 -26.35
C ALA A 42 13.55 12.80 -25.44
N HIS A 43 14.38 11.75 -25.33
CA HIS A 43 14.18 10.64 -24.40
C HIS A 43 14.37 11.07 -22.94
N GLN A 44 15.41 11.83 -22.63
CA GLN A 44 15.65 12.36 -21.26
C GLN A 44 14.41 13.13 -20.74
N ASN A 45 13.84 13.99 -21.59
CA ASN A 45 12.64 14.78 -21.24
C ASN A 45 11.39 13.94 -20.96
N ARG A 46 11.40 12.62 -21.25
CA ARG A 46 10.26 11.71 -21.13
C ARG A 46 10.53 10.52 -20.20
N GLU A 47 11.61 10.57 -19.42
CA GLU A 47 11.92 9.51 -18.44
C GLU A 47 10.96 9.48 -17.25
N ARG A 48 10.27 10.58 -16.93
CA ARG A 48 9.38 10.68 -15.76
C ARG A 48 7.94 10.39 -16.18
N ILE A 49 7.30 9.52 -15.41
CA ILE A 49 5.85 9.29 -15.42
C ILE A 49 5.25 9.91 -14.14
N PRO A 50 3.92 10.10 -14.06
CA PRO A 50 3.29 10.48 -12.80
C PRO A 50 3.67 9.49 -11.69
N GLU A 51 4.02 10.00 -10.51
CA GLU A 51 4.13 9.14 -9.33
C GLU A 51 2.74 8.63 -8.90
N ARG A 52 2.70 7.68 -7.96
CA ARG A 52 1.43 7.26 -7.37
C ARG A 52 0.83 8.41 -6.56
N THR A 53 -0.48 8.62 -6.67
CA THR A 53 -1.19 9.68 -5.91
C THR A 53 -1.04 9.52 -4.40
N VAL A 54 -0.94 8.27 -3.94
CA VAL A 54 -0.60 7.86 -2.57
C VAL A 54 0.46 6.77 -2.64
N HIS A 55 1.27 6.62 -1.61
CA HIS A 55 2.34 5.62 -1.55
C HIS A 55 3.41 5.80 -2.64
N ALA A 56 3.80 7.04 -2.95
CA ALA A 56 4.77 7.35 -4.00
C ALA A 56 6.18 6.86 -3.65
N LYS A 57 6.68 7.15 -2.44
CA LYS A 57 7.96 6.62 -1.95
C LYS A 57 7.83 5.16 -1.54
N GLY A 58 8.65 4.27 -2.10
CA GLY A 58 8.59 2.86 -1.76
C GLY A 58 9.75 2.02 -2.26
N TRP A 59 9.72 0.75 -1.89
CA TRP A 59 10.82 -0.20 -2.01
C TRP A 59 10.24 -1.56 -2.37
N GLY A 60 10.92 -2.33 -3.20
CA GLY A 60 10.40 -3.59 -3.70
C GLY A 60 11.45 -4.66 -3.81
N LEU A 61 11.05 -5.88 -3.48
CA LEU A 61 11.81 -7.12 -3.63
C LEU A 61 10.99 -8.15 -4.38
N GLN A 62 11.67 -9.07 -5.04
CA GLN A 62 11.12 -10.32 -5.55
C GLN A 62 11.42 -11.44 -4.55
N GLY A 63 10.56 -12.45 -4.56
CA GLY A 63 10.65 -13.57 -3.64
C GLY A 63 9.61 -14.63 -3.95
N HIS A 64 9.23 -15.39 -2.93
CA HIS A 64 8.30 -16.49 -3.07
C HIS A 64 7.46 -16.72 -1.81
N PHE A 65 6.27 -17.26 -2.02
CA PHE A 65 5.39 -17.73 -0.97
C PHE A 65 5.30 -19.25 -1.01
N LYS A 66 5.43 -19.91 0.14
CA LYS A 66 5.35 -21.37 0.27
C LYS A 66 4.24 -21.75 1.25
N VAL A 67 3.31 -22.59 0.82
CA VAL A 67 2.24 -23.12 1.68
C VAL A 67 2.85 -24.04 2.76
N THR A 68 2.49 -23.83 4.03
CA THR A 68 2.95 -24.65 5.16
C THR A 68 1.81 -25.42 5.85
N LYS A 69 0.57 -24.96 5.66
CA LYS A 69 -0.64 -25.58 6.24
C LYS A 69 -1.73 -25.69 5.20
N ASP A 70 -2.54 -26.73 5.33
CA ASP A 70 -3.72 -26.94 4.49
C ASP A 70 -4.88 -26.07 4.98
N ILE A 71 -5.37 -25.20 4.10
CA ILE A 71 -6.55 -24.35 4.31
C ILE A 71 -7.65 -24.61 3.27
N SER A 72 -7.57 -25.72 2.53
CA SER A 72 -8.50 -26.08 1.44
C SER A 72 -9.97 -26.18 1.88
N ARG A 73 -10.21 -26.38 3.19
CA ARG A 73 -11.55 -26.28 3.80
C ARG A 73 -12.21 -24.90 3.64
N TYR A 74 -11.43 -23.84 3.45
CA TYR A 74 -11.93 -22.47 3.36
C TYR A 74 -11.87 -21.88 1.95
N THR A 75 -10.96 -22.38 1.09
CA THR A 75 -10.69 -21.79 -0.22
C THR A 75 -10.36 -22.85 -1.26
N CYS A 76 -10.83 -22.66 -2.49
CA CYS A 76 -10.44 -23.43 -3.66
C CYS A 76 -9.28 -22.80 -4.45
N ALA A 77 -8.67 -21.71 -3.95
CA ALA A 77 -7.58 -21.02 -4.64
C ALA A 77 -6.38 -21.92 -4.86
N SER A 78 -5.99 -22.09 -6.12
CA SER A 78 -4.99 -23.06 -6.55
C SER A 78 -3.62 -22.84 -5.90
N MET A 79 -3.24 -21.60 -5.61
CA MET A 79 -1.99 -21.29 -4.92
C MET A 79 -1.89 -21.89 -3.50
N PHE A 80 -3.02 -22.22 -2.86
CA PHE A 80 -3.08 -22.85 -1.52
C PHE A 80 -3.36 -24.36 -1.57
N SER A 81 -3.44 -24.95 -2.76
CA SER A 81 -3.94 -26.32 -2.97
C SER A 81 -3.09 -27.44 -2.36
N GLU A 82 -1.81 -27.20 -2.08
CA GLU A 82 -0.90 -28.23 -1.58
C GLU A 82 0.16 -27.64 -0.65
N ILE A 83 0.41 -28.31 0.49
CA ILE A 83 1.52 -27.98 1.38
C ILE A 83 2.85 -28.15 0.64
N GLY A 84 3.69 -27.13 0.69
CA GLY A 84 4.98 -27.10 0.00
C GLY A 84 4.93 -26.48 -1.39
N LYS A 85 3.74 -26.20 -1.93
CA LYS A 85 3.58 -25.44 -3.17
C LYS A 85 4.17 -24.04 -3.01
N THR A 86 4.91 -23.61 -4.04
CA THR A 86 5.58 -22.31 -4.08
C THR A 86 5.01 -21.43 -5.18
N THR A 87 4.81 -20.15 -4.89
CA THR A 87 4.32 -19.14 -5.83
C THR A 87 5.29 -17.96 -5.84
N GLU A 88 5.69 -17.47 -7.02
CA GLU A 88 6.52 -16.27 -7.13
C GLU A 88 5.76 -15.03 -6.63
N VAL A 89 6.48 -14.13 -5.96
CA VAL A 89 5.92 -12.89 -5.41
C VAL A 89 6.76 -11.68 -5.81
N LEU A 90 6.07 -10.61 -6.21
CA LEU A 90 6.62 -9.25 -6.22
C LEU A 90 6.03 -8.48 -5.04
N SER A 91 6.89 -7.87 -4.24
CA SER A 91 6.48 -7.00 -3.14
C SER A 91 6.72 -5.53 -3.48
N ARG A 92 5.91 -4.67 -2.86
CA ARG A 92 6.24 -3.26 -2.71
C ARG A 92 5.77 -2.75 -1.35
N TRP A 93 6.71 -2.29 -0.56
CA TRP A 93 6.45 -1.51 0.65
C TRP A 93 6.60 -0.02 0.34
N SER A 94 5.99 0.84 1.15
CA SER A 94 5.98 2.28 0.91
C SER A 94 5.61 3.08 2.14
N THR A 95 5.92 4.38 2.18
CA THR A 95 5.15 5.33 3.02
C THR A 95 3.80 5.63 2.35
N VAL A 96 2.99 6.57 2.83
CA VAL A 96 1.70 6.94 2.21
C VAL A 96 1.73 8.35 1.64
N ALA A 97 2.04 9.34 2.47
CA ALA A 97 1.77 10.73 2.15
C ALA A 97 2.91 11.37 1.35
N GLY A 98 4.15 11.00 1.64
CA GLY A 98 5.35 11.53 1.01
C GLY A 98 5.41 11.27 -0.50
N GLU A 99 5.87 12.27 -1.25
CA GLU A 99 6.13 12.18 -2.69
C GLU A 99 7.38 11.32 -2.97
N ARG A 100 7.73 11.08 -4.24
CA ARG A 100 8.82 10.17 -4.64
C ARG A 100 10.18 10.45 -3.99
N GLY A 101 10.47 11.69 -3.59
CA GLY A 101 11.71 12.09 -2.92
C GLY A 101 11.59 12.35 -1.42
N ALA A 102 10.46 12.01 -0.79
CA ALA A 102 10.27 12.14 0.66
C ALA A 102 11.15 11.15 1.44
N ALA A 103 11.25 11.31 2.76
CA ALA A 103 12.12 10.46 3.57
C ALA A 103 11.46 9.13 3.94
N ASP A 104 12.25 8.05 4.02
CA ASP A 104 11.75 6.72 4.36
C ASP A 104 11.24 6.62 5.81
N ALA A 105 11.95 7.26 6.74
CA ALA A 105 11.71 7.17 8.18
C ALA A 105 10.70 8.21 8.72
N GLU A 106 9.72 8.65 7.93
CA GLU A 106 8.64 9.53 8.40
C GLU A 106 7.60 8.76 9.25
N ARG A 107 6.96 9.40 10.23
CA ARG A 107 5.77 8.82 10.90
C ARG A 107 4.63 8.71 9.91
N ASP A 108 4.31 7.50 9.51
CA ASP A 108 3.29 7.24 8.50
C ASP A 108 2.83 5.77 8.55
N VAL A 109 1.66 5.48 7.99
CA VAL A 109 1.33 4.09 7.65
C VAL A 109 2.35 3.59 6.62
N ARG A 110 2.64 2.29 6.64
CA ARG A 110 3.42 1.66 5.57
C ARG A 110 2.52 0.81 4.69
N GLY A 111 2.61 1.02 3.38
CA GLY A 111 2.03 0.10 2.41
C GLY A 111 2.73 -1.25 2.47
N PHE A 112 1.97 -2.32 2.34
CA PHE A 112 2.44 -3.71 2.28
C PHE A 112 1.71 -4.42 1.14
N ALA A 113 2.15 -4.17 -0.10
CA ALA A 113 1.53 -4.73 -1.29
C ALA A 113 2.30 -5.95 -1.79
N LEU A 114 1.59 -7.04 -2.07
CA LEU A 114 2.12 -8.27 -2.62
C LEU A 114 1.35 -8.64 -3.89
N LYS A 115 2.06 -9.08 -4.92
CA LYS A 115 1.52 -9.67 -6.14
C LYS A 115 2.01 -11.10 -6.23
N PHE A 116 1.08 -12.05 -6.15
CA PHE A 116 1.34 -13.47 -6.29
C PHE A 116 1.08 -13.85 -7.75
N TYR A 117 2.10 -14.38 -8.43
CA TYR A 117 1.96 -14.84 -9.82
C TYR A 117 1.45 -16.28 -9.82
N THR A 118 0.13 -16.47 -9.71
CA THR A 118 -0.50 -17.80 -9.66
C THR A 118 -0.78 -18.33 -11.08
N GLU A 119 -1.12 -19.62 -11.19
CA GLU A 119 -1.56 -20.24 -12.44
C GLU A 119 -2.94 -19.77 -12.92
N ASP A 120 -3.77 -19.24 -12.02
CA ASP A 120 -5.12 -18.72 -12.32
C ASP A 120 -5.13 -17.21 -12.59
N GLY A 121 -3.94 -16.59 -12.63
CA GLY A 121 -3.76 -15.15 -12.78
C GLY A 121 -2.98 -14.55 -11.62
N ASN A 122 -2.81 -13.23 -11.65
CA ASN A 122 -2.19 -12.54 -10.53
C ASN A 122 -3.22 -12.36 -9.41
N TRP A 123 -2.84 -12.67 -8.17
CA TRP A 123 -3.56 -12.21 -6.99
C TRP A 123 -2.79 -11.06 -6.35
N ASP A 124 -3.45 -9.92 -6.14
CA ASP A 124 -2.85 -8.77 -5.47
C ASP A 124 -3.43 -8.57 -4.06
N MET A 125 -2.61 -8.86 -3.05
CA MET A 125 -2.91 -8.51 -1.66
C MET A 125 -2.34 -7.10 -1.40
N VAL A 126 -3.20 -6.08 -1.50
CA VAL A 126 -2.79 -4.67 -1.38
C VAL A 126 -3.04 -4.17 0.04
N GLY A 127 -2.15 -4.57 0.94
CA GLY A 127 -2.25 -4.33 2.38
C GLY A 127 -1.50 -3.11 2.90
N ASN A 128 -1.51 -2.98 4.23
CA ASN A 128 -0.74 -2.01 5.01
C ASN A 128 -0.06 -2.70 6.20
N ASN A 129 0.82 -2.00 6.92
CA ASN A 129 1.39 -2.45 8.19
C ASN A 129 0.45 -2.34 9.40
N THR A 130 -0.82 -2.01 9.15
CA THR A 130 -1.88 -1.91 10.16
C THR A 130 -3.11 -2.73 9.75
N PRO A 131 -3.80 -3.39 10.70
CA PRO A 131 -4.99 -4.18 10.40
C PRO A 131 -6.25 -3.33 10.14
N ILE A 132 -6.18 -2.00 10.31
CA ILE A 132 -7.32 -1.08 10.20
C ILE A 132 -6.93 0.18 9.42
N PHE A 133 -7.87 1.09 9.22
CA PHE A 133 -7.64 2.37 8.55
C PHE A 133 -8.35 3.54 9.25
N PHE A 134 -8.11 4.77 8.79
CA PHE A 134 -8.61 6.00 9.41
C PHE A 134 -10.09 6.27 9.14
N VAL A 135 -10.65 5.73 8.07
CA VAL A 135 -12.03 5.99 7.66
C VAL A 135 -12.68 4.68 7.22
N ARG A 136 -14.00 4.59 7.39
CA ARG A 136 -14.82 3.41 7.06
C ARG A 136 -15.73 3.60 5.85
N ASP A 137 -15.64 4.75 5.19
CA ASP A 137 -16.38 5.06 3.96
C ASP A 137 -15.46 5.77 2.95
N ALA A 138 -15.41 5.25 1.73
CA ALA A 138 -14.48 5.70 0.71
C ALA A 138 -14.73 7.14 0.24
N TYR A 139 -15.92 7.68 0.50
CA TYR A 139 -16.23 9.08 0.20
C TYR A 139 -15.24 10.04 0.90
N LYS A 140 -14.75 9.64 2.07
CA LYS A 140 -13.80 10.42 2.87
C LYS A 140 -12.34 10.23 2.48
N PHE A 141 -12.03 9.27 1.61
CA PHE A 141 -10.65 8.96 1.26
C PHE A 141 -9.92 10.13 0.57
N PRO A 142 -10.49 10.84 -0.43
CA PRO A 142 -9.83 12.00 -1.02
C PRO A 142 -9.61 13.14 -0.01
N ASP A 143 -10.62 13.43 0.81
CA ASP A 143 -10.52 14.46 1.86
C ASP A 143 -9.43 14.12 2.87
N PHE A 144 -9.40 12.87 3.35
CA PHE A 144 -8.34 12.35 4.20
C PHE A 144 -6.97 12.56 3.55
N ILE A 145 -6.77 12.09 2.32
CA ILE A 145 -5.47 12.22 1.63
C ILE A 145 -5.06 13.68 1.42
N HIS A 146 -6.00 14.60 1.14
CA HIS A 146 -5.69 16.02 1.06
C HIS A 146 -5.14 16.55 2.39
N THR A 147 -5.75 16.17 3.52
CA THR A 147 -5.34 16.63 4.86
C THR A 147 -3.96 16.10 5.27
N GLN A 148 -3.59 14.91 4.80
CA GLN A 148 -2.28 14.31 5.09
C GLN A 148 -1.16 14.88 4.20
N LYS A 149 -1.48 15.54 3.08
CA LYS A 149 -0.51 16.04 2.10
C LYS A 149 -0.26 17.54 2.26
N ARG A 150 0.03 18.22 1.16
CA ARG A 150 0.47 19.60 1.12
C ARG A 150 -0.73 20.54 1.07
N GLN A 151 -0.72 21.55 1.93
CA GLN A 151 -1.68 22.64 1.92
C GLN A 151 -1.55 23.42 0.59
N PRO A 152 -2.67 23.77 -0.09
CA PRO A 152 -2.64 24.22 -1.49
C PRO A 152 -1.98 25.59 -1.75
N LYS A 153 -1.86 26.45 -0.73
CA LYS A 153 -1.21 27.77 -0.80
C LYS A 153 0.26 27.71 -0.39
N THR A 154 0.60 27.00 0.69
CA THR A 154 1.95 26.96 1.26
C THR A 154 2.80 25.84 0.69
N ASN A 155 2.16 24.82 0.11
CA ASN A 155 2.79 23.59 -0.36
C ASN A 155 3.57 22.83 0.74
N MET A 156 3.24 23.07 2.01
CA MET A 156 3.78 22.40 3.20
C MET A 156 2.74 21.49 3.84
N ARG A 157 3.17 20.53 4.68
CA ARG A 157 2.24 19.74 5.50
C ARG A 157 1.48 20.66 6.47
N SER A 158 0.23 20.32 6.79
CA SER A 158 -0.63 21.10 7.68
C SER A 158 -1.14 20.23 8.83
N PRO A 159 -0.47 20.24 9.99
CA PRO A 159 -0.98 19.58 11.19
C PRO A 159 -2.38 20.06 11.57
N GLU A 160 -2.68 21.35 11.36
CA GLU A 160 -4.02 21.93 11.56
C GLU A 160 -5.08 21.15 10.77
N ALA A 161 -4.90 20.99 9.46
CA ALA A 161 -5.88 20.30 8.62
C ALA A 161 -5.98 18.80 8.95
N MET A 162 -4.85 18.18 9.29
CA MET A 162 -4.76 16.77 9.67
C MET A 162 -5.56 16.47 10.95
N PHE A 163 -5.29 17.21 12.03
CA PHE A 163 -5.98 17.03 13.30
C PHE A 163 -7.43 17.52 13.26
N ASP A 164 -7.74 18.58 12.50
CA ASP A 164 -9.12 19.04 12.32
C ASP A 164 -10.00 17.98 11.64
N PHE A 165 -9.47 17.32 10.60
CA PHE A 165 -10.15 16.22 9.93
C PHE A 165 -10.33 15.02 10.86
N TRP A 166 -9.29 14.57 11.56
CA TRP A 166 -9.41 13.46 12.52
C TRP A 166 -10.41 13.76 13.63
N ALA A 167 -10.41 14.98 14.18
CA ALA A 167 -11.39 15.39 15.17
C ALA A 167 -12.82 15.51 14.60
N GLY A 168 -12.96 15.73 13.29
CA GLY A 168 -14.24 15.73 12.59
C GLY A 168 -14.72 14.34 12.15
N GLN A 169 -13.83 13.34 12.13
CA GLN A 169 -14.10 11.94 11.76
C GLN A 169 -13.55 11.02 12.87
N PRO A 170 -14.23 10.97 14.03
CA PRO A 170 -13.72 10.31 15.24
C PRO A 170 -13.54 8.80 15.08
N GLU A 171 -14.12 8.16 14.06
CA GLU A 171 -13.83 6.76 13.71
C GLU A 171 -12.34 6.52 13.41
N SER A 172 -11.59 7.58 13.10
CA SER A 172 -10.15 7.55 12.85
C SER A 172 -9.30 7.26 14.09
N VAL A 173 -9.84 7.46 15.30
CA VAL A 173 -9.06 7.46 16.55
C VAL A 173 -8.30 6.16 16.80
N HIS A 174 -8.84 5.03 16.33
CA HIS A 174 -8.17 3.74 16.46
C HIS A 174 -6.89 3.68 15.62
N GLN A 175 -6.96 4.07 14.35
CA GLN A 175 -5.78 4.11 13.50
C GLN A 175 -4.83 5.26 13.88
N VAL A 176 -5.33 6.41 14.31
CA VAL A 176 -4.46 7.50 14.79
C VAL A 176 -3.68 7.07 16.04
N THR A 177 -4.30 6.28 16.93
CA THR A 177 -3.61 5.72 18.10
C THR A 177 -2.49 4.75 17.68
N ILE A 178 -2.69 3.93 16.66
CA ILE A 178 -1.61 3.08 16.10
C ILE A 178 -0.51 3.95 15.47
N LEU A 179 -0.89 4.94 14.65
CA LEU A 179 0.06 5.83 13.96
C LEU A 179 0.94 6.61 14.94
N MET A 180 0.37 7.09 16.04
CA MET A 180 1.08 7.89 17.04
C MET A 180 1.79 7.03 18.10
N SER A 181 1.56 5.72 18.11
CA SER A 181 2.37 4.77 18.89
C SER A 181 3.77 4.60 18.29
N ASP A 182 4.60 3.84 18.99
CA ASP A 182 5.91 3.39 18.51
C ASP A 182 5.89 2.78 17.10
N ARG A 183 4.80 2.09 16.73
CA ARG A 183 4.65 1.44 15.42
C ARG A 183 4.52 2.40 14.23
N GLY A 184 4.44 3.71 14.48
CA GLY A 184 4.35 4.74 13.45
C GLY A 184 5.61 4.93 12.61
N ILE A 185 6.77 4.50 13.11
CA ILE A 185 8.05 4.56 12.39
C ILE A 185 8.76 3.21 12.56
N PRO A 186 8.45 2.18 11.77
CA PRO A 186 9.20 0.92 11.84
C PRO A 186 10.67 1.14 11.48
N GLU A 187 11.58 0.32 12.01
CA GLU A 187 13.01 0.46 11.71
C GLU A 187 13.30 0.17 10.23
N THR A 188 12.65 -0.86 9.68
CA THR A 188 12.68 -1.21 8.26
C THR A 188 11.35 -1.85 7.84
N PRO A 189 11.09 -2.02 6.54
CA PRO A 189 9.95 -2.80 6.08
C PRO A 189 9.96 -4.26 6.56
N ALA A 190 11.13 -4.83 6.92
CA ALA A 190 11.24 -6.19 7.46
C ALA A 190 10.78 -6.29 8.92
N HIS A 191 10.88 -5.21 9.69
CA HIS A 191 10.53 -5.15 11.12
C HIS A 191 9.08 -4.72 11.38
N MET A 192 8.18 -4.95 10.41
CA MET A 192 6.76 -4.67 10.55
C MET A 192 5.92 -5.85 10.06
N ASN A 193 4.72 -5.99 10.61
CA ASN A 193 3.72 -6.90 10.05
C ASN A 193 3.13 -6.30 8.76
N GLY A 194 2.52 -7.15 7.95
CA GLY A 194 1.58 -6.77 6.89
C GLY A 194 0.17 -7.27 7.19
N TYR A 195 -0.83 -6.61 6.66
CA TYR A 195 -2.24 -6.98 6.83
C TYR A 195 -3.02 -6.63 5.56
N GLY A 196 -3.98 -7.48 5.18
CA GLY A 196 -4.96 -7.11 4.16
C GLY A 196 -5.90 -5.99 4.62
N SER A 197 -5.97 -5.77 5.94
CA SER A 197 -6.82 -4.83 6.68
C SER A 197 -8.32 -5.12 6.54
N HIS A 198 -8.84 -5.13 5.31
CA HIS A 198 -10.23 -5.44 5.02
C HIS A 198 -10.61 -6.87 5.40
N THR A 199 -11.89 -7.05 5.64
CA THR A 199 -12.51 -8.36 5.49
C THR A 199 -12.58 -8.69 3.99
N PHE A 200 -12.13 -9.87 3.61
CA PHE A 200 -12.31 -10.46 2.28
C PHE A 200 -13.23 -11.68 2.39
N SER A 201 -13.55 -12.31 1.27
CA SER A 201 -14.16 -13.64 1.27
C SER A 201 -13.19 -14.69 0.72
N MET A 202 -13.39 -15.93 1.14
CA MET A 202 -12.90 -17.13 0.47
C MET A 202 -14.08 -18.08 0.26
N TRP A 203 -13.99 -18.94 -0.74
CA TRP A 203 -14.94 -20.05 -0.89
C TRP A 203 -14.24 -21.35 -1.23
N ASN A 204 -14.70 -22.44 -0.61
CA ASN A 204 -14.15 -23.77 -0.83
C ASN A 204 -14.75 -24.44 -2.08
N LYS A 205 -14.35 -25.69 -2.34
CA LYS A 205 -14.82 -26.46 -3.52
C LYS A 205 -16.31 -26.79 -3.50
N ASP A 206 -16.93 -26.74 -2.33
CA ASP A 206 -18.37 -26.97 -2.15
C ASP A 206 -19.19 -25.67 -2.29
N GLY A 207 -18.51 -24.54 -2.55
CA GLY A 207 -19.14 -23.23 -2.69
C GLY A 207 -19.52 -22.58 -1.36
N GLU A 208 -19.01 -23.06 -0.23
CA GLU A 208 -19.22 -22.44 1.09
C GLU A 208 -18.35 -21.19 1.22
N ARG A 209 -18.98 -20.04 1.50
CA ARG A 209 -18.28 -18.77 1.73
C ARG A 209 -17.85 -18.63 3.19
N HIS A 210 -16.63 -18.14 3.37
CA HIS A 210 -16.14 -17.63 4.65
C HIS A 210 -15.61 -16.21 4.51
N TRP A 211 -15.82 -15.40 5.54
CA TRP A 211 -15.16 -14.11 5.67
C TRP A 211 -13.76 -14.30 6.26
N VAL A 212 -12.77 -13.60 5.71
CA VAL A 212 -11.37 -13.75 6.12
C VAL A 212 -10.64 -12.43 6.31
N LYS A 213 -9.68 -12.40 7.23
CA LYS A 213 -8.68 -11.32 7.38
C LYS A 213 -7.29 -11.90 7.15
N PHE A 214 -6.46 -11.23 6.35
CA PHE A 214 -5.09 -11.65 6.05
C PHE A 214 -4.07 -10.97 6.98
N HIS A 215 -3.15 -11.74 7.54
CA HIS A 215 -2.07 -11.24 8.41
C HIS A 215 -0.73 -11.82 7.99
N PHE A 216 0.30 -10.98 7.90
CA PHE A 216 1.68 -11.37 7.62
C PHE A 216 2.52 -10.96 8.83
N LYS A 217 2.95 -11.93 9.64
CA LYS A 217 3.70 -11.68 10.88
C LYS A 217 5.19 -11.79 10.61
N THR A 218 5.93 -10.72 10.88
CA THR A 218 7.39 -10.66 10.63
C THR A 218 8.14 -11.71 11.46
N HIS A 219 9.15 -12.34 10.86
CA HIS A 219 10.09 -13.23 11.56
C HIS A 219 11.22 -12.46 12.22
N GLN A 220 11.52 -11.26 11.72
CA GLN A 220 12.56 -10.40 12.27
C GLN A 220 12.13 -9.76 13.60
N GLY A 221 10.82 -9.77 13.90
CA GLY A 221 10.26 -9.09 15.07
C GLY A 221 9.86 -7.66 14.75
N HIS A 222 9.09 -7.05 15.65
CA HIS A 222 8.79 -5.62 15.54
C HIS A 222 9.95 -4.81 16.09
N ASP A 223 10.35 -3.79 15.35
CA ASP A 223 11.29 -2.78 15.80
C ASP A 223 10.93 -1.42 15.18
N TRP A 224 11.28 -0.33 15.87
CA TRP A 224 10.81 1.01 15.57
C TRP A 224 11.79 2.09 16.01
N LEU A 225 11.65 3.26 15.39
CA LEU A 225 12.44 4.44 15.68
C LEU A 225 11.62 5.42 16.52
N SER A 226 12.29 6.10 17.45
CA SER A 226 11.74 7.33 18.04
C SER A 226 11.77 8.47 17.02
N ASP A 227 10.93 9.49 17.21
CA ASP A 227 10.93 10.68 16.35
C ASP A 227 12.32 11.35 16.28
N ALA A 228 13.04 11.41 17.40
CA ALA A 228 14.39 11.96 17.46
C ALA A 228 15.40 11.14 16.64
N LYS A 229 15.34 9.80 16.73
CA LYS A 229 16.24 8.94 15.95
C LYS A 229 15.91 8.99 14.46
N ALA A 230 14.62 9.02 14.12
CA ALA A 230 14.16 9.21 12.76
C ALA A 230 14.67 10.54 12.17
N ALA A 231 14.54 11.65 12.91
CA ALA A 231 15.04 12.96 12.47
C ALA A 231 16.56 12.95 12.21
N GLU A 232 17.34 12.30 13.08
CA GLU A 232 18.79 12.12 12.89
C GLU A 232 19.09 11.37 11.58
N ILE A 233 18.42 10.24 11.35
CA ILE A 233 18.59 9.42 10.14
C ILE A 233 18.20 10.21 8.90
N ILE A 234 17.06 10.90 8.91
CA ILE A 234 16.57 11.71 7.79
C ILE A 234 17.57 12.83 7.43
N GLY A 235 18.21 13.43 8.44
CA GLY A 235 19.27 14.41 8.24
C GLY A 235 20.47 13.86 7.45
N GLN A 236 20.77 12.57 7.62
CA GLN A 236 21.88 11.87 6.97
C GLN A 236 21.49 11.30 5.60
N THR A 237 20.41 10.53 5.52
CA THR A 237 19.91 9.89 4.30
C THR A 237 18.37 9.89 4.26
N ARG A 238 17.80 10.06 3.08
CA ARG A 238 16.35 9.95 2.85
C ARG A 238 15.94 8.54 2.40
N GLU A 239 16.91 7.66 2.18
CA GLU A 239 16.77 6.35 1.53
C GLU A 239 17.10 5.19 2.49
N SER A 240 16.96 5.41 3.80
CA SER A 240 17.42 4.49 4.84
C SER A 240 16.83 3.08 4.72
N TYR A 241 15.58 2.94 4.29
CA TYR A 241 14.98 1.61 4.11
C TYR A 241 15.47 0.92 2.85
N GLN A 242 15.68 1.66 1.76
CA GLN A 242 16.27 1.12 0.54
C GLN A 242 17.68 0.57 0.81
N GLU A 243 18.50 1.34 1.53
CA GLU A 243 19.85 0.94 1.95
C GLU A 243 19.82 -0.28 2.89
N ALA A 244 18.93 -0.29 3.87
CA ALA A 244 18.80 -1.42 4.80
C ALA A 244 18.38 -2.70 4.08
N LEU A 245 17.38 -2.64 3.20
CA LEU A 245 16.96 -3.80 2.40
C LEU A 245 18.10 -4.29 1.51
N TRP A 246 18.86 -3.38 0.88
CA TRP A 246 20.03 -3.72 0.06
C TRP A 246 21.02 -4.58 0.84
N ASN A 247 21.43 -4.10 2.00
CA ASN A 247 22.37 -4.82 2.86
C ASN A 247 21.81 -6.15 3.36
N MET A 248 20.52 -6.21 3.70
CA MET A 248 19.87 -7.47 4.11
C MET A 248 19.97 -8.55 3.03
N ILE A 249 19.75 -8.21 1.75
CA ILE A 249 19.83 -9.19 0.66
C ILE A 249 21.29 -9.59 0.38
N GLU A 250 22.21 -8.63 0.32
CA GLU A 250 23.64 -8.91 0.10
C GLU A 250 24.25 -9.77 1.22
N GLU A 251 23.76 -9.65 2.45
CA GLU A 251 24.20 -10.44 3.60
C GLU A 251 23.46 -11.78 3.76
N GLY A 252 22.51 -12.10 2.87
CA GLY A 252 21.69 -13.33 2.96
C GLY A 252 20.67 -13.33 4.11
N LYS A 253 20.34 -12.16 4.67
CA LYS A 253 19.38 -11.94 5.76
C LYS A 253 17.99 -11.59 5.21
N TYR A 254 17.43 -12.48 4.40
CA TYR A 254 16.18 -12.23 3.67
C TYR A 254 15.00 -11.90 4.60
N PRO A 255 14.24 -10.82 4.35
CA PRO A 255 12.98 -10.55 5.03
C PRO A 255 11.98 -11.71 4.89
N LYS A 256 11.27 -12.04 5.98
CA LYS A 256 10.34 -13.18 6.05
C LYS A 256 9.11 -12.90 6.88
N TRP A 257 7.98 -13.45 6.46
CA TRP A 257 6.72 -13.37 7.20
C TRP A 257 5.98 -14.70 7.16
N THR A 258 5.33 -15.05 8.27
CA THR A 258 4.30 -16.09 8.23
C THR A 258 2.95 -15.46 7.89
N MET A 259 2.30 -15.98 6.84
CA MET A 259 0.92 -15.65 6.50
C MET A 259 -0.04 -16.43 7.40
N TYR A 260 -1.01 -15.72 7.95
CA TYR A 260 -2.15 -16.25 8.68
C TYR A 260 -3.46 -15.70 8.11
N ILE A 261 -4.55 -16.42 8.37
CA ILE A 261 -5.91 -15.93 8.20
C ILE A 261 -6.66 -15.98 9.54
N GLN A 262 -7.55 -15.02 9.77
CA GLN A 262 -8.71 -15.24 10.64
C GLN A 262 -9.89 -15.66 9.75
N VAL A 263 -10.79 -16.48 10.28
CA VAL A 263 -11.97 -16.96 9.54
C VAL A 263 -13.23 -16.73 10.38
N MET A 264 -14.26 -16.18 9.74
CA MET A 264 -15.59 -15.93 10.30
C MET A 264 -16.63 -16.48 9.32
N THR A 265 -17.63 -17.20 9.82
CA THR A 265 -18.76 -17.70 9.00
C THR A 265 -19.72 -16.58 8.62
N GLU A 266 -20.59 -16.81 7.63
CA GLU A 266 -21.64 -15.84 7.29
C GLU A 266 -22.60 -15.62 8.46
N GLU A 267 -22.88 -16.65 9.26
CA GLU A 267 -23.75 -16.59 10.43
C GLU A 267 -23.12 -15.78 11.56
N GLN A 268 -21.83 -16.03 11.87
CA GLN A 268 -21.12 -15.27 12.91
C GLN A 268 -21.05 -13.77 12.59
N ALA A 269 -20.97 -13.40 11.31
CA ALA A 269 -20.95 -12.00 10.90
C ALA A 269 -22.25 -11.24 11.21
N LEU A 270 -23.36 -11.95 11.48
CA LEU A 270 -24.64 -11.36 11.89
C LEU A 270 -24.73 -11.16 13.42
N GLU A 271 -23.82 -11.74 14.18
CA GLU A 271 -23.86 -11.80 15.65
C GLU A 271 -22.81 -10.90 16.32
N THR A 272 -21.92 -10.27 15.56
CA THR A 272 -20.85 -9.41 16.12
C THR A 272 -21.40 -8.09 16.66
N ASP A 273 -20.87 -7.65 17.81
CA ASP A 273 -21.22 -6.35 18.45
C ASP A 273 -20.74 -5.12 17.67
N PHE A 274 -19.99 -5.33 16.59
CA PHE A 274 -19.50 -4.31 15.67
C PHE A 274 -19.75 -4.77 14.24
N ASN A 275 -19.74 -3.85 13.28
CA ASN A 275 -19.82 -4.23 11.86
C ASN A 275 -18.52 -4.98 11.46
N PRO A 276 -18.57 -6.27 11.09
CA PRO A 276 -17.37 -7.05 10.78
C PRO A 276 -16.68 -6.60 9.47
N PHE A 277 -17.32 -5.71 8.71
CA PHE A 277 -16.82 -5.09 7.48
C PHE A 277 -16.42 -3.61 7.67
N ASP A 278 -16.42 -3.09 8.91
CA ASP A 278 -15.89 -1.76 9.23
C ASP A 278 -14.37 -1.80 9.30
N LEU A 279 -13.71 -1.08 8.40
CA LEU A 279 -12.25 -1.03 8.29
C LEU A 279 -11.55 -0.36 9.49
N THR A 280 -12.28 0.28 10.39
CA THR A 280 -11.75 0.83 11.66
C THR A 280 -11.71 -0.22 12.78
N LYS A 281 -12.21 -1.44 12.52
CA LYS A 281 -12.33 -2.52 13.50
C LYS A 281 -11.46 -3.73 13.17
N ILE A 282 -10.86 -4.32 14.21
CA ILE A 282 -10.23 -5.64 14.16
C ILE A 282 -11.22 -6.73 14.57
N TRP A 283 -10.92 -7.97 14.22
CA TRP A 283 -11.55 -9.15 14.80
C TRP A 283 -10.70 -9.62 15.99
N PRO A 284 -11.23 -9.67 17.23
CA PRO A 284 -10.45 -10.07 18.38
C PRO A 284 -9.85 -11.48 18.20
N HIS A 285 -8.53 -11.62 18.39
CA HIS A 285 -7.87 -12.93 18.22
C HIS A 285 -8.37 -14.01 19.20
N GLY A 286 -8.95 -13.61 20.34
CA GLY A 286 -9.55 -14.53 21.30
C GLY A 286 -10.84 -15.18 20.80
N GLU A 287 -11.55 -14.51 19.89
CA GLU A 287 -12.79 -15.00 19.26
C GLU A 287 -12.49 -15.67 17.91
N TYR A 288 -11.61 -15.04 17.12
CA TYR A 288 -11.21 -15.52 15.80
C TYR A 288 -9.69 -15.74 15.78
N PRO A 289 -9.18 -16.91 16.20
CA PRO A 289 -7.74 -17.15 16.28
C PRO A 289 -7.07 -17.16 14.90
N LEU A 290 -5.77 -16.84 14.89
CA LEU A 290 -4.95 -16.90 13.67
C LEU A 290 -4.72 -18.35 13.24
N ILE A 291 -5.00 -18.64 11.98
CA ILE A 291 -4.75 -19.92 11.32
C ILE A 291 -3.58 -19.73 10.36
N GLU A 292 -2.48 -20.43 10.59
CA GLU A 292 -1.29 -20.36 9.73
C GLU A 292 -1.61 -20.90 8.32
N VAL A 293 -1.04 -20.27 7.29
CA VAL A 293 -1.20 -20.65 5.88
C VAL A 293 0.14 -21.01 5.23
N GLY A 294 1.14 -20.15 5.38
CA GLY A 294 2.41 -20.30 4.67
C GLY A 294 3.47 -19.28 5.06
N GLU A 295 4.63 -19.38 4.43
CA GLU A 295 5.78 -18.50 4.63
C GLU A 295 6.04 -17.67 3.37
N LEU A 296 6.21 -16.37 3.55
CA LEU A 296 6.68 -15.42 2.54
C LEU A 296 8.16 -15.14 2.78
N VAL A 297 8.98 -15.29 1.75
CA VAL A 297 10.42 -14.98 1.77
C VAL A 297 10.74 -14.03 0.63
N MET A 298 11.41 -12.92 0.93
CA MET A 298 11.77 -11.88 -0.05
C MET A 298 13.29 -11.82 -0.18
N ASP A 299 13.84 -12.34 -1.27
CA ASP A 299 15.26 -12.73 -1.36
C ASP A 299 16.02 -12.08 -2.53
N THR A 300 15.34 -11.36 -3.41
CA THR A 300 15.93 -10.89 -4.67
C THR A 300 15.63 -9.42 -4.92
N PHE A 301 16.67 -8.63 -5.19
CA PHE A 301 16.47 -7.27 -5.68
C PHE A 301 16.03 -7.27 -7.15
N PRO A 302 15.05 -6.44 -7.53
CA PRO A 302 14.72 -6.26 -8.93
C PRO A 302 15.90 -5.67 -9.69
N GLU A 303 16.26 -6.26 -10.84
CA GLU A 303 17.39 -5.79 -11.68
C GLU A 303 17.26 -4.32 -12.10
N ASN A 304 16.02 -3.84 -12.26
CA ASN A 304 15.74 -2.45 -12.56
C ASN A 304 14.55 -1.94 -11.73
N TYR A 305 14.83 -1.02 -10.80
CA TYR A 305 13.82 -0.42 -9.92
C TYR A 305 12.67 0.21 -10.72
N PHE A 306 12.95 0.95 -11.80
CA PHE A 306 11.89 1.62 -12.56
C PHE A 306 10.96 0.59 -13.23
N GLN A 307 11.53 -0.45 -13.84
CA GLN A 307 10.78 -1.47 -14.54
C GLN A 307 9.91 -2.35 -13.62
N LEU A 308 10.43 -2.70 -12.44
CA LEU A 308 9.81 -3.70 -11.57
C LEU A 308 9.19 -3.13 -10.29
N VAL A 309 9.56 -1.93 -9.85
CA VAL A 309 9.02 -1.29 -8.64
C VAL A 309 8.20 -0.04 -8.97
N GLU A 310 8.75 0.90 -9.74
CA GLU A 310 8.01 2.11 -10.11
C GLU A 310 6.80 1.78 -10.99
N ASN A 311 7.00 0.91 -12.00
CA ASN A 311 5.95 0.45 -12.92
C ASN A 311 5.04 -0.65 -12.35
N ALA A 312 5.29 -1.12 -11.12
CA ALA A 312 4.41 -2.10 -10.48
C ALA A 312 3.01 -1.50 -10.24
N ALA A 313 1.99 -2.30 -10.52
CA ALA A 313 0.60 -1.96 -10.34
C ALA A 313 -0.08 -3.09 -9.57
N PHE A 314 -0.40 -2.82 -8.30
CA PHE A 314 -1.09 -3.76 -7.41
C PHE A 314 -2.55 -3.33 -7.34
N ASN A 315 -3.45 -4.18 -7.80
CA ASN A 315 -4.85 -3.84 -7.97
C ASN A 315 -5.73 -4.78 -7.16
N VAL A 316 -6.50 -4.24 -6.22
CA VAL A 316 -7.34 -5.06 -5.32
C VAL A 316 -8.33 -5.92 -6.09
N ASN A 317 -8.75 -5.52 -7.31
CA ASN A 317 -9.64 -6.33 -8.13
C ASN A 317 -8.98 -7.54 -8.81
N ASN A 318 -7.65 -7.67 -8.73
CA ASN A 318 -6.93 -8.87 -9.16
C ASN A 318 -7.08 -9.94 -8.07
N VAL A 319 -8.22 -10.62 -8.10
CA VAL A 319 -8.50 -11.83 -7.33
C VAL A 319 -8.47 -13.05 -8.25
N VAL A 320 -8.29 -14.22 -7.66
CA VAL A 320 -8.30 -15.52 -8.33
C VAL A 320 -9.44 -16.38 -7.76
N PRO A 321 -9.94 -17.39 -8.49
CA PRO A 321 -10.96 -18.29 -7.95
C PRO A 321 -10.60 -18.79 -6.55
N GLY A 322 -11.56 -18.74 -5.62
CA GLY A 322 -11.41 -19.09 -4.21
C GLY A 322 -11.11 -17.92 -3.28
N ILE A 323 -10.85 -16.71 -3.81
CA ILE A 323 -10.69 -15.46 -3.06
C ILE A 323 -11.62 -14.40 -3.66
N GLY A 324 -12.41 -13.73 -2.82
CA GLY A 324 -13.38 -12.72 -3.25
C GLY A 324 -13.43 -11.52 -2.32
N PHE A 325 -14.44 -10.68 -2.51
CA PHE A 325 -14.62 -9.43 -1.77
C PHE A 325 -15.65 -9.56 -0.65
N SER A 326 -15.68 -8.56 0.23
CA SER A 326 -16.72 -8.38 1.24
C SER A 326 -17.47 -7.06 1.01
N PRO A 327 -18.62 -6.83 1.68
CA PRO A 327 -19.34 -5.57 1.60
C PRO A 327 -18.68 -4.40 2.36
N ASP A 328 -17.40 -4.51 2.76
CA ASP A 328 -16.63 -3.39 3.30
C ASP A 328 -16.63 -2.22 2.30
N LYS A 329 -17.22 -1.08 2.71
CA LYS A 329 -17.41 0.10 1.84
C LYS A 329 -16.10 0.65 1.30
N MET A 330 -15.02 0.58 2.08
CA MET A 330 -13.69 1.00 1.62
C MET A 330 -13.14 0.01 0.59
N LEU A 331 -13.27 -1.29 0.85
CA LEU A 331 -12.84 -2.33 -0.10
C LEU A 331 -13.55 -2.17 -1.45
N GLN A 332 -14.87 -1.99 -1.43
CA GLN A 332 -15.71 -1.85 -2.62
C GLN A 332 -15.25 -0.71 -3.54
N ALA A 333 -14.87 0.45 -2.98
CA ALA A 333 -14.33 1.53 -3.80
C ALA A 333 -12.94 1.24 -4.38
N ARG A 334 -12.09 0.49 -3.64
CA ARG A 334 -10.75 0.11 -4.09
C ARG A 334 -10.78 -0.86 -5.29
N ILE A 335 -11.83 -1.66 -5.43
CA ILE A 335 -12.04 -2.55 -6.60
C ILE A 335 -12.00 -1.73 -7.91
N PHE A 336 -12.51 -0.50 -7.90
CA PHE A 336 -12.45 0.41 -9.05
C PHE A 336 -11.17 1.27 -9.05
N ALA A 337 -10.88 1.93 -7.93
CA ALA A 337 -9.96 3.07 -7.88
C ALA A 337 -8.53 2.75 -8.34
N TYR A 338 -8.03 1.54 -8.04
CA TYR A 338 -6.65 1.17 -8.40
C TYR A 338 -6.48 0.99 -9.91
N ALA A 339 -7.36 0.22 -10.55
CA ALA A 339 -7.33 -0.01 -11.98
C ALA A 339 -7.40 1.32 -12.76
N ASP A 340 -8.25 2.23 -12.31
CA ASP A 340 -8.40 3.56 -12.90
C ASP A 340 -7.11 4.40 -12.77
N ALA A 341 -6.56 4.50 -11.55
CA ALA A 341 -5.32 5.21 -11.31
C ALA A 341 -4.14 4.65 -12.12
N HIS A 342 -4.08 3.33 -12.35
CA HIS A 342 -3.05 2.70 -13.17
C HIS A 342 -3.18 3.01 -14.65
N ARG A 343 -4.41 3.06 -15.20
CA ARG A 343 -4.64 3.46 -16.59
C ARG A 343 -4.15 4.89 -16.84
N TYR A 344 -4.36 5.80 -15.88
CA TYR A 344 -3.79 7.15 -15.95
C TYR A 344 -2.27 7.16 -15.84
N ARG A 345 -1.72 6.50 -14.80
CA ARG A 345 -0.29 6.58 -14.46
C ARG A 345 0.63 5.88 -15.46
N LEU A 346 0.22 4.72 -15.95
CA LEU A 346 1.05 3.79 -16.73
C LEU A 346 0.54 3.56 -18.15
N GLY A 347 -0.72 3.91 -18.43
CA GLY A 347 -1.36 3.72 -19.73
C GLY A 347 -2.27 2.49 -19.78
N THR A 348 -2.97 2.36 -20.92
CA THR A 348 -4.04 1.36 -21.12
C THR A 348 -3.60 -0.08 -20.89
N HIS A 349 -2.41 -0.45 -21.37
CA HIS A 349 -1.88 -1.83 -21.28
C HIS A 349 -0.82 -2.00 -20.21
N TYR A 350 -0.94 -1.28 -19.09
CA TYR A 350 0.01 -1.37 -17.98
C TYR A 350 0.18 -2.81 -17.45
N GLU A 351 -0.84 -3.65 -17.62
CA GLU A 351 -0.86 -5.06 -17.25
C GLU A 351 0.17 -5.88 -18.02
N MET A 352 0.62 -5.43 -19.19
CA MET A 352 1.64 -6.10 -19.99
C MET A 352 3.07 -5.64 -19.68
N LEU A 353 3.24 -4.71 -18.74
CA LEU A 353 4.57 -4.35 -18.24
C LEU A 353 5.16 -5.54 -17.45
N PRO A 354 6.49 -5.74 -17.45
CA PRO A 354 7.13 -6.91 -16.82
C PRO A 354 6.76 -7.16 -15.35
N ALA A 355 6.53 -6.10 -14.57
CA ALA A 355 6.10 -6.19 -13.18
C ALA A 355 4.67 -6.74 -13.02
N ASN A 356 3.82 -6.51 -14.01
CA ASN A 356 2.37 -6.65 -13.90
C ASN A 356 1.81 -7.83 -14.68
N GLN A 357 2.54 -8.31 -15.69
CA GLN A 357 2.07 -9.41 -16.54
C GLN A 357 1.86 -10.68 -15.72
N PRO A 358 0.75 -11.41 -15.94
CA PRO A 358 0.57 -12.73 -15.36
C PRO A 358 1.61 -13.70 -15.92
N LYS A 359 2.63 -14.02 -15.12
CA LYS A 359 3.77 -14.84 -15.57
C LYS A 359 3.41 -16.31 -15.75
N ASN A 360 2.51 -16.80 -14.91
CA ASN A 360 2.16 -18.22 -14.79
C ASN A 360 0.76 -18.54 -15.36
N ALA A 361 0.06 -17.55 -15.92
CA ALA A 361 -1.27 -17.70 -16.49
C ALA A 361 -1.30 -17.24 -17.95
N LYS A 362 -2.15 -17.86 -18.77
CA LYS A 362 -2.34 -17.45 -20.18
C LYS A 362 -3.43 -16.39 -20.28
N VAL A 363 -3.05 -15.16 -20.63
CA VAL A 363 -4.00 -14.06 -20.82
C VAL A 363 -4.79 -14.26 -22.12
N LYS A 364 -6.11 -14.40 -22.00
CA LYS A 364 -7.03 -14.64 -23.12
C LYS A 364 -8.28 -13.77 -23.02
N HIS A 365 -8.20 -12.52 -23.49
CA HIS A 365 -9.28 -11.53 -23.38
C HIS A 365 -9.58 -10.77 -24.68
N TYR A 366 -10.79 -10.24 -24.80
CA TYR A 366 -11.20 -9.47 -25.96
C TYR A 366 -10.79 -7.98 -25.96
N HIS A 367 -9.92 -7.51 -25.06
CA HIS A 367 -9.43 -6.12 -25.08
C HIS A 367 -8.53 -5.83 -26.31
N LYS A 368 -8.85 -4.78 -27.09
CA LYS A 368 -8.17 -4.42 -28.36
C LYS A 368 -7.59 -2.99 -28.32
N ASP A 369 -6.81 -2.66 -29.35
CA ASP A 369 -6.20 -1.35 -29.64
C ASP A 369 -5.45 -0.73 -28.45
N GLY A 370 -5.51 0.58 -28.25
CA GLY A 370 -4.87 1.29 -27.14
C GLY A 370 -3.39 1.67 -27.37
N PRO A 371 -2.89 2.74 -26.74
CA PRO A 371 -1.51 3.22 -26.88
C PRO A 371 -0.51 2.19 -26.36
N MET A 372 0.71 2.19 -26.94
CA MET A 372 1.80 1.30 -26.57
C MET A 372 1.43 -0.19 -26.59
N ARG A 373 0.70 -0.63 -27.61
CA ARG A 373 0.38 -2.05 -27.84
C ARG A 373 1.56 -2.78 -28.50
N PHE A 374 2.31 -3.55 -27.72
CA PHE A 374 3.51 -4.29 -28.15
C PHE A 374 3.34 -5.82 -28.09
N PHE A 375 2.12 -6.31 -27.88
CA PHE A 375 1.78 -7.73 -27.73
C PHE A 375 0.61 -8.11 -28.67
N THR A 376 0.51 -9.41 -28.98
CA THR A 376 -0.59 -9.98 -29.77
C THR A 376 -1.68 -10.57 -28.86
N ASN A 377 -2.92 -10.64 -29.35
CA ASN A 377 -4.04 -11.30 -28.66
C ASN A 377 -5.06 -11.87 -29.67
N ASP A 378 -4.56 -12.49 -30.73
CA ASP A 378 -5.32 -13.12 -31.81
C ASP A 378 -5.59 -14.61 -31.57
N PHE A 379 -5.14 -15.18 -30.45
CA PHE A 379 -5.45 -16.55 -30.01
C PHE A 379 -5.17 -17.65 -31.06
N GLY A 380 -4.34 -17.36 -32.07
CA GLY A 380 -4.09 -18.24 -33.21
C GLY A 380 -5.12 -18.13 -34.35
N ASN A 381 -6.18 -17.31 -34.21
CA ASN A 381 -7.16 -17.04 -35.24
C ASN A 381 -7.61 -15.55 -35.24
N PRO A 382 -7.19 -14.73 -36.23
CA PRO A 382 -7.54 -13.31 -36.27
C PRO A 382 -9.04 -13.02 -36.39
N ASP A 383 -9.86 -13.99 -36.81
CA ASP A 383 -11.32 -13.84 -36.91
C ASP A 383 -12.03 -13.98 -35.54
N ALA A 384 -11.33 -14.49 -34.51
CA ALA A 384 -11.85 -14.70 -33.15
C ALA A 384 -11.74 -13.45 -32.26
N TYR A 385 -12.22 -12.30 -32.73
CA TYR A 385 -12.08 -11.01 -32.03
C TYR A 385 -13.30 -10.55 -31.21
N TYR A 386 -14.37 -11.36 -31.12
CA TYR A 386 -15.59 -11.08 -30.36
C TYR A 386 -16.15 -12.37 -29.72
N GLU A 387 -17.13 -12.26 -28.81
CA GLU A 387 -17.84 -13.39 -28.19
C GLU A 387 -19.35 -13.11 -28.17
N PRO A 388 -20.22 -14.12 -28.42
CA PRO A 388 -19.88 -15.47 -28.88
C PRO A 388 -19.40 -15.45 -30.35
N ASN A 389 -18.55 -16.41 -30.73
CA ASN A 389 -18.04 -16.54 -32.11
C ASN A 389 -17.89 -18.02 -32.51
N GLN A 390 -17.75 -18.27 -33.81
CA GLN A 390 -17.55 -19.61 -34.40
C GLN A 390 -16.07 -19.94 -34.73
N TYR A 391 -15.14 -19.12 -34.25
CA TYR A 391 -13.74 -19.07 -34.67
C TYR A 391 -12.77 -19.58 -33.59
N ASP A 392 -13.26 -20.41 -32.66
CA ASP A 392 -12.50 -21.00 -31.55
C ASP A 392 -11.85 -19.96 -30.61
N GLY A 393 -12.52 -18.81 -30.42
CA GLY A 393 -12.09 -17.79 -29.45
C GLY A 393 -12.28 -18.18 -27.98
N PRO A 394 -11.70 -17.41 -27.03
CA PRO A 394 -11.90 -17.62 -25.60
C PRO A 394 -13.36 -17.61 -25.16
N VAL A 395 -13.74 -18.50 -24.24
CA VAL A 395 -15.09 -18.59 -23.65
C VAL A 395 -15.01 -18.52 -22.13
N ALA A 396 -16.13 -18.20 -21.49
CA ALA A 396 -16.25 -18.21 -20.03
C ALA A 396 -16.15 -19.63 -19.46
N ASP A 397 -15.68 -19.74 -18.21
CA ASP A 397 -15.63 -20.98 -17.44
C ASP A 397 -16.56 -20.84 -16.22
N GLU A 398 -17.68 -21.56 -16.22
CA GLU A 398 -18.65 -21.52 -15.13
C GLU A 398 -18.19 -22.29 -13.89
N THR A 399 -17.18 -23.15 -14.00
CA THR A 399 -16.70 -23.98 -12.89
C THR A 399 -15.98 -23.18 -11.80
N VAL A 400 -15.57 -21.96 -12.12
CA VAL A 400 -14.88 -21.03 -11.21
C VAL A 400 -15.80 -19.93 -10.67
N ALA A 401 -17.12 -20.05 -10.87
CA ALA A 401 -18.07 -19.07 -10.39
C ALA A 401 -18.01 -18.90 -8.86
N GLU A 402 -18.00 -17.65 -8.40
CA GLU A 402 -18.17 -17.35 -6.97
C GLU A 402 -19.60 -17.73 -6.53
N PRO A 403 -19.79 -18.33 -5.35
CA PRO A 403 -21.14 -18.55 -4.82
C PRO A 403 -21.93 -17.25 -4.75
N PRO A 404 -23.26 -17.25 -4.91
CA PRO A 404 -24.07 -16.04 -4.74
C PRO A 404 -23.89 -15.43 -3.34
N LEU A 405 -23.88 -14.10 -3.26
CA LEU A 405 -23.93 -13.39 -1.98
C LEU A 405 -25.39 -13.14 -1.61
N ARG A 406 -25.82 -13.60 -0.43
CA ARG A 406 -27.17 -13.32 0.08
C ARG A 406 -27.28 -11.83 0.42
N ILE A 407 -28.26 -11.17 -0.17
CA ILE A 407 -28.70 -9.83 0.22
C ILE A 407 -30.06 -10.00 0.89
N ASP A 408 -30.28 -9.33 2.03
CA ASP A 408 -31.57 -9.34 2.71
C ASP A 408 -32.68 -8.90 1.73
N PRO A 409 -33.76 -9.69 1.53
CA PRO A 409 -34.85 -9.33 0.64
C PRO A 409 -35.57 -8.02 1.01
N GLU A 410 -35.47 -7.58 2.26
CA GLU A 410 -36.02 -6.31 2.74
C GLU A 410 -35.03 -5.13 2.63
N ALA A 411 -33.80 -5.38 2.18
CA ALA A 411 -32.78 -4.35 2.03
C ALA A 411 -33.21 -3.25 1.05
N VAL A 412 -33.01 -2.00 1.46
CA VAL A 412 -33.22 -0.82 0.62
C VAL A 412 -31.89 -0.24 0.16
N ALA A 413 -31.81 0.12 -1.12
CA ALA A 413 -30.66 0.84 -1.66
C ALA A 413 -30.73 2.32 -1.24
N ALA A 414 -29.91 2.72 -0.26
CA ALA A 414 -29.87 4.07 0.27
C ALA A 414 -28.44 4.47 0.68
N ARG A 415 -28.24 5.75 1.01
CA ARG A 415 -27.02 6.22 1.66
C ARG A 415 -27.18 6.06 3.17
N PHE A 416 -26.70 4.93 3.69
CA PHE A 416 -26.70 4.67 5.14
C PHE A 416 -25.58 5.47 5.81
N GLU A 417 -25.97 6.44 6.62
CA GLU A 417 -25.07 7.29 7.40
C GLU A 417 -24.28 6.46 8.41
N GLN A 418 -23.00 6.78 8.56
CA GLN A 418 -22.12 6.18 9.55
C GLN A 418 -22.18 7.02 10.82
N VAL A 419 -23.06 6.64 11.75
CA VAL A 419 -23.23 7.38 13.01
C VAL A 419 -22.06 7.08 13.95
N GLU A 420 -21.57 8.10 14.64
CA GLU A 420 -20.62 7.92 15.74
C GLU A 420 -21.33 7.26 16.93
N GLU A 421 -20.83 6.12 17.38
CA GLU A 421 -21.42 5.34 18.48
C GLU A 421 -20.34 4.87 19.47
N ASP A 422 -20.75 4.43 20.67
CA ASP A 422 -19.81 3.99 21.71
C ASP A 422 -18.87 2.87 21.25
N VAL A 423 -19.33 2.03 20.31
CA VAL A 423 -18.53 0.94 19.70
C VAL A 423 -17.28 1.45 18.98
N ASP A 424 -17.27 2.70 18.51
CA ASP A 424 -16.10 3.32 17.87
C ASP A 424 -14.94 3.55 18.86
N TYR A 425 -15.24 3.59 20.17
CA TYR A 425 -14.27 3.83 21.23
C TYR A 425 -13.83 2.57 21.97
N VAL A 426 -14.51 1.43 21.80
CA VAL A 426 -14.21 0.19 22.53
C VAL A 426 -12.84 -0.38 22.17
N GLN A 427 -12.55 -0.56 20.88
CA GLN A 427 -11.28 -1.12 20.43
C GLN A 427 -10.06 -0.21 20.62
N PRO A 428 -10.12 1.11 20.34
CA PRO A 428 -9.01 2.02 20.69
C PRO A 428 -8.76 2.05 22.21
N ARG A 429 -9.80 1.95 23.04
CA ARG A 429 -9.64 1.85 24.50
C ARG A 429 -8.92 0.55 24.87
N ALA A 430 -9.31 -0.58 24.28
CA ALA A 430 -8.62 -1.85 24.51
C ALA A 430 -7.14 -1.80 24.08
N LEU A 431 -6.82 -1.15 22.96
CA LEU A 431 -5.44 -0.92 22.54
C LEU A 431 -4.67 -0.09 23.58
N TYR A 432 -5.24 1.02 24.03
CA TYR A 432 -4.61 1.92 25.00
C TYR A 432 -4.43 1.27 26.39
N GLU A 433 -5.46 0.61 26.92
CA GLU A 433 -5.47 0.08 28.29
C GLU A 433 -4.81 -1.30 28.41
N LYS A 434 -5.04 -2.19 27.44
CA LYS A 434 -4.72 -3.62 27.60
C LYS A 434 -3.52 -4.08 26.79
N VAL A 435 -3.18 -3.37 25.72
CA VAL A 435 -2.09 -3.75 24.81
C VAL A 435 -0.82 -2.97 25.11
N MET A 436 -0.94 -1.67 25.41
CA MET A 436 0.22 -0.82 25.67
C MET A 436 0.74 -0.93 27.11
N SER A 437 2.06 -0.84 27.30
CA SER A 437 2.69 -0.58 28.60
C SER A 437 2.51 0.88 29.04
N ASP A 438 2.84 1.20 30.29
CA ASP A 438 2.87 2.59 30.76
C ASP A 438 3.89 3.44 29.99
N GLU A 439 5.04 2.87 29.63
CA GLU A 439 6.05 3.62 28.86
C GLU A 439 5.62 3.83 27.40
N GLU A 440 4.93 2.87 26.79
CA GLU A 440 4.34 3.03 25.46
C GLU A 440 3.24 4.09 25.46
N ARG A 441 2.41 4.13 26.51
CA ARG A 441 1.39 5.18 26.69
C ARG A 441 2.02 6.56 26.84
N ASP A 442 3.10 6.69 27.63
CA ASP A 442 3.81 7.97 27.77
C ASP A 442 4.38 8.44 26.41
N ARG A 443 5.03 7.56 25.65
CA ARG A 443 5.51 7.91 24.30
C ARG A 443 4.39 8.28 23.35
N LEU A 444 3.27 7.54 23.37
CA LEU A 444 2.07 7.87 22.60
C LEU A 444 1.57 9.28 22.94
N HIS A 445 1.50 9.64 24.23
CA HIS A 445 1.08 10.97 24.66
C HIS A 445 1.97 12.07 24.09
N LYS A 446 3.28 11.86 24.13
CA LYS A 446 4.30 12.79 23.64
C LYS A 446 4.23 12.95 22.12
N ASN A 447 4.17 11.85 21.37
CA ASN A 447 4.06 11.88 19.92
C ASN A 447 2.76 12.59 19.47
N MET A 448 1.64 12.31 20.14
CA MET A 448 0.35 12.96 19.87
C MET A 448 0.41 14.46 20.16
N ALA A 449 0.95 14.85 21.33
CA ALA A 449 1.11 16.23 21.73
C ALA A 449 2.03 16.99 20.77
N GLY A 450 3.15 16.39 20.37
CA GLY A 450 4.10 16.99 19.44
C GLY A 450 3.47 17.23 18.06
N GLY A 451 2.75 16.23 17.53
CA GLY A 451 2.01 16.38 16.28
C GLY A 451 0.98 17.50 16.32
N MET A 452 0.34 17.73 17.48
CA MET A 452 -0.74 18.69 17.65
C MET A 452 -0.29 20.06 18.20
N ALA A 453 0.94 20.18 18.70
CA ALA A 453 1.51 21.41 19.24
C ALA A 453 1.32 22.65 18.35
N PRO A 454 1.50 22.60 17.01
CA PRO A 454 1.36 23.76 16.14
C PRO A 454 -0.10 24.11 15.80
N CYS A 455 -1.07 23.27 16.18
CA CYS A 455 -2.48 23.48 15.87
C CYS A 455 -3.09 24.60 16.73
N THR A 456 -4.20 25.17 16.27
CA THR A 456 -5.01 26.11 17.05
C THR A 456 -5.64 25.42 18.26
N ASP A 457 -5.96 26.20 19.31
CA ASP A 457 -6.60 25.68 20.51
C ASP A 457 -7.95 25.01 20.21
N GLY A 458 -8.70 25.53 19.22
CA GLY A 458 -9.96 24.93 18.80
C GLY A 458 -9.79 23.50 18.25
N VAL A 459 -8.76 23.27 17.44
CA VAL A 459 -8.44 21.93 16.93
C VAL A 459 -7.91 21.02 18.05
N LYS A 460 -7.04 21.56 18.91
CA LYS A 460 -6.51 20.83 20.08
C LYS A 460 -7.61 20.31 20.97
N GLU A 461 -8.53 21.18 21.39
CA GLU A 461 -9.62 20.81 22.30
C GLU A 461 -10.63 19.84 21.66
N ARG A 462 -10.90 19.99 20.35
CA ARG A 462 -11.76 19.03 19.63
C ARG A 462 -11.13 17.63 19.60
N TRP A 463 -9.83 17.52 19.35
CA TRP A 463 -9.17 16.22 19.36
C TRP A 463 -9.07 15.63 20.78
N LEU A 464 -8.73 16.44 21.78
CA LEU A 464 -8.72 16.01 23.19
C LEU A 464 -10.09 15.48 23.62
N ALA A 465 -11.19 16.09 23.18
CA ALA A 465 -12.54 15.58 23.43
C ALA A 465 -12.77 14.18 22.85
N VAL A 466 -12.23 13.86 21.66
CA VAL A 466 -12.27 12.51 21.08
C VAL A 466 -11.44 11.54 21.92
N LEU A 467 -10.21 11.92 22.31
CA LEU A 467 -9.36 11.08 23.17
C LEU A 467 -10.01 10.78 24.53
N LYS A 468 -10.76 11.72 25.08
CA LYS A 468 -11.49 11.53 26.35
C LYS A 468 -12.57 10.45 26.25
N LYS A 469 -13.22 10.32 25.10
CA LYS A 469 -14.19 9.24 24.83
C LYS A 469 -13.49 7.87 24.75
N VAL A 470 -12.26 7.83 24.26
CA VAL A 470 -11.41 6.62 24.34
C VAL A 470 -11.09 6.33 25.80
N HIS A 471 -10.37 7.22 26.50
CA HIS A 471 -10.04 7.05 27.92
C HIS A 471 -9.66 8.39 28.58
N PRO A 472 -10.10 8.69 29.81
CA PRO A 472 -9.74 9.94 30.51
C PRO A 472 -8.23 10.14 30.67
N ASP A 473 -7.46 9.10 31.01
CA ASP A 473 -6.00 9.22 31.17
C ASP A 473 -5.27 9.39 29.82
N TYR A 474 -5.90 8.98 28.71
CA TYR A 474 -5.34 9.23 27.39
C TYR A 474 -5.40 10.72 27.09
N GLU A 475 -6.56 11.33 27.28
CA GLU A 475 -6.72 12.78 27.14
C GLU A 475 -5.82 13.56 28.12
N ALA A 476 -5.85 13.21 29.41
CA ALA A 476 -5.07 13.90 30.43
C ALA A 476 -3.56 13.79 30.18
N GLY A 477 -3.08 12.65 29.68
CA GLY A 477 -1.69 12.45 29.32
C GLY A 477 -1.23 13.33 28.15
N VAL A 478 -2.02 13.39 27.08
CA VAL A 478 -1.73 14.26 25.92
C VAL A 478 -1.80 15.73 26.32
N ARG A 479 -2.83 16.12 27.09
CA ARG A 479 -2.98 17.50 27.59
C ARG A 479 -1.78 17.91 28.44
N ARG A 480 -1.35 17.06 29.38
CA ARG A 480 -0.17 17.33 30.21
C ARG A 480 1.07 17.57 29.34
N ALA A 481 1.32 16.70 28.36
CA ALA A 481 2.48 16.84 27.47
C ALA A 481 2.45 18.14 26.66
N LEU A 482 1.27 18.60 26.20
CA LEU A 482 1.10 19.91 25.56
C LEU A 482 1.39 21.08 26.51
N GLU A 483 0.87 21.03 27.73
CA GLU A 483 1.01 22.11 28.72
C GLU A 483 2.45 22.24 29.24
N THR A 484 3.16 21.13 29.40
CA THR A 484 4.55 21.12 29.88
C THR A 484 5.58 21.28 28.76
N GLY A 485 5.18 21.18 27.50
CA GLY A 485 6.10 21.12 26.35
C GLY A 485 6.95 19.85 26.31
N ASP A 486 6.59 18.81 27.09
CA ASP A 486 7.31 17.53 27.13
C ASP A 486 6.82 16.65 25.99
N HIS A 487 7.05 17.06 24.75
CA HIS A 487 6.59 16.36 23.55
C HIS A 487 7.64 16.31 22.42
N GLY A 488 8.91 16.60 22.77
CA GLY A 488 10.00 16.73 21.80
C GLY A 488 9.83 17.94 20.87
N ASP A 489 10.78 18.13 19.96
CA ASP A 489 10.66 19.08 18.85
C ASP A 489 10.14 18.28 17.63
N PRO A 490 8.83 18.34 17.34
CA PRO A 490 8.31 17.64 16.18
C PRO A 490 8.95 18.24 14.93
N SER A 491 9.01 17.48 13.85
CA SER A 491 9.36 18.01 12.52
C SER A 491 8.26 18.96 12.05
N LEU A 492 8.18 20.14 12.67
CA LEU A 492 7.26 21.21 12.35
C LEU A 492 7.63 21.80 10.98
N PRO A 493 6.66 22.27 10.19
CA PRO A 493 6.97 23.13 9.06
C PRO A 493 7.83 24.29 9.53
N VAL A 494 8.90 24.60 8.80
CA VAL A 494 9.76 25.75 9.09
C VAL A 494 8.88 27.01 9.08
N THR A 495 8.73 27.62 10.24
CA THR A 495 8.10 28.92 10.46
C THR A 495 9.16 30.00 10.63
N ASP A 496 8.74 31.28 10.64
CA ASP A 496 9.64 32.40 10.97
C ASP A 496 10.27 32.27 12.37
N ASP A 497 9.62 31.51 13.27
CA ASP A 497 10.09 31.22 14.62
C ASP A 497 10.95 29.95 14.72
N THR A 498 11.05 29.16 13.64
CA THR A 498 11.86 27.94 13.63
C THR A 498 13.34 28.33 13.62
N PRO A 499 14.15 27.91 14.62
CA PRO A 499 15.56 28.27 14.67
C PRO A 499 16.34 27.64 13.52
N ILE A 500 16.52 28.37 12.42
CA ILE A 500 17.39 27.95 11.33
C ILE A 500 18.82 28.24 11.77
N LYS A 501 19.54 27.23 12.30
CA LYS A 501 21.00 27.30 12.37
C LYS A 501 21.51 27.23 10.93
N ALA A 502 21.79 28.38 10.33
CA ALA A 502 22.57 28.42 9.11
C ALA A 502 23.88 27.69 9.38
N ALA A 503 24.19 26.68 8.56
CA ALA A 503 25.53 26.11 8.58
C ALA A 503 26.51 27.21 8.15
N GLU A 504 27.44 27.59 9.03
CA GLU A 504 28.59 28.43 8.68
C GLU A 504 29.53 27.72 7.72
#